data_AF-A0A533V4H0-F1
#
_entry.id   AF-A0A533V4H0-F1
#
_cell.length_a   1.000
_cell.length_b   1.000
_cell.length_c   1.000
_cell.angle_alpha   90.00
_cell.angle_beta   90.00
_cell.angle_gamma   90.00
#
_symmetry.space_group_name_H-M   'P 1'
#
loop_
_entity.id
_entity.type
_entity.pdbx_description
1 polymer ?
#
loop_
_entity_poly.entity_id
_entity_poly.type
_entity_poly.pdbx_seq_one_letter_code
_entity_poly.pdbx_strand_id
1 'polypeptide(L)' 'MEIPEYTFKEFTEIVLARLPKESVDERLARLIAQKVWNELGSRDIRDVIKVARLAGSSEEVHFIVKMLKRQESFGGKNNS' A
#
# COMPACT_ATOMS: atom_id res chain seq x y z
N MET A 1 15.77 13.48 -7.48
CA MET A 1 14.47 13.18 -8.10
C MET A 1 13.42 13.45 -7.04
N GLU A 2 12.78 14.61 -7.12
CA GLU A 2 11.67 14.97 -6.25
C GLU A 2 10.46 14.20 -6.75
N ILE A 3 10.03 13.19 -5.99
CA ILE A 3 8.79 12.49 -6.24
C ILE A 3 7.69 13.52 -5.95
N PRO A 4 6.80 13.86 -6.89
CA PRO A 4 5.72 14.79 -6.59
C PRO A 4 4.98 14.27 -5.36
N GLU A 5 4.79 15.13 -4.37
CA GLU A 5 4.02 14.79 -3.17
C GLU A 5 2.56 14.60 -3.60
N TYR A 6 2.21 13.38 -4.02
CA TYR A 6 0.83 13.03 -4.32
C TYR A 6 -0.01 13.38 -3.11
N THR A 7 -1.11 14.11 -3.30
CA THR A 7 -2.08 14.23 -2.21
C THR A 7 -2.71 12.87 -1.94
N PHE A 8 -3.25 12.65 -0.73
CA PHE A 8 -3.95 11.41 -0.40
C PHE A 8 -5.07 11.09 -1.42
N LYS A 9 -5.71 12.13 -1.95
CA LYS A 9 -6.74 12.02 -2.98
C LYS A 9 -6.16 11.52 -4.30
N GLU A 10 -5.11 12.16 -4.82
CA GLU A 10 -4.44 11.72 -6.05
C GLU A 10 -3.88 10.31 -5.93
N PHE A 11 -3.24 9.99 -4.80
CA PHE A 11 -2.75 8.65 -4.52
C PHE A 11 -3.89 7.63 -4.56
N THR A 12 -5.02 7.93 -3.91
CA THR A 12 -6.19 7.06 -3.91
C THR A 12 -6.76 6.90 -5.32
N GLU A 13 -6.84 7.97 -6.13
CA GLU A 13 -7.31 7.87 -7.52
C GLU A 13 -6.38 7.01 -8.39
N ILE A 14 -5.06 7.15 -8.24
CA ILE A 14 -4.09 6.31 -8.95
C ILE A 14 -4.26 4.84 -8.55
N VAL A 15 -4.43 4.57 -7.25
CA VAL A 15 -4.66 3.24 -6.71
C VAL A 15 -5.96 2.65 -7.27
N LEU A 16 -7.06 3.40 -7.22
CA LEU A 16 -8.36 2.99 -7.75
C LEU A 16 -8.37 2.82 -9.27
N ALA A 17 -7.51 3.51 -10.02
CA ALA A 17 -7.36 3.31 -11.46
C ALA A 17 -6.51 2.07 -11.81
N ARG A 18 -5.66 1.59 -10.87
CA ARG A 18 -4.71 0.50 -11.10
C ARG A 18 -5.19 -0.85 -10.57
N LEU A 19 -5.80 -0.88 -9.39
CA LEU A 19 -6.29 -2.09 -8.72
C LEU A 19 -7.43 -2.85 -9.41
N PRO A 20 -8.39 -2.22 -10.14
CA PRO A 20 -9.40 -2.99 -10.86
C PRO A 20 -8.81 -3.86 -11.98
N LYS A 21 -7.55 -3.63 -12.40
CA LYS A 21 -6.84 -4.53 -13.32
C LYS A 21 -6.41 -5.85 -12.67
N GLU A 22 -6.48 -5.95 -11.35
CA GLU A 22 -6.13 -7.14 -10.54
C GLU A 22 -7.36 -7.84 -9.95
N SER A 23 -8.58 -7.56 -10.46
CA SER A 23 -9.84 -8.11 -9.91
C SER A 23 -10.07 -7.79 -8.42
N VAL A 24 -9.55 -6.66 -7.97
CA VAL A 24 -9.75 -6.17 -6.60
C VAL A 24 -10.95 -5.22 -6.55
N ASP A 25 -11.85 -5.46 -5.60
CA ASP A 25 -13.04 -4.63 -5.39
C ASP A 25 -12.66 -3.18 -5.05
N GLU A 26 -13.42 -2.20 -5.53
CA GLU A 26 -13.15 -0.78 -5.28
C GLU A 26 -13.09 -0.46 -3.77
N ARG A 27 -13.92 -1.13 -2.97
CA ARG A 27 -13.91 -0.95 -1.51
C ARG A 27 -12.61 -1.44 -0.90
N LEU A 28 -12.10 -2.59 -1.37
CA LEU A 28 -10.84 -3.15 -0.91
C LEU A 28 -9.67 -2.30 -1.38
N ALA A 29 -9.72 -1.81 -2.62
CA ALA A 29 -8.73 -0.91 -3.20
C ALA A 29 -8.59 0.40 -2.41
N ARG A 30 -9.72 1.02 -2.02
CA ARG A 30 -9.72 2.22 -1.17
C ARG A 30 -9.15 1.93 0.22
N LEU A 31 -9.48 0.76 0.80
CA LEU A 31 -8.93 0.34 2.10
C LEU A 31 -7.40 0.18 2.02
N ILE A 32 -6.89 -0.45 0.97
CA ILE A 32 -5.46 -0.64 0.74
C ILE A 32 -4.75 0.71 0.60
N ALA A 33 -5.27 1.63 -0.22
CA ALA A 33 -4.71 2.97 -0.38
C ALA A 33 -4.58 3.68 0.98
N GLN A 34 -5.66 3.66 1.76
CA GLN A 34 -5.73 4.32 3.05
C GLN A 34 -4.78 3.71 4.08
N LYS A 35 -4.65 2.38 4.08
CA LYS A 35 -3.74 1.63 4.96
C LYS A 35 -2.28 1.85 4.57
N VAL A 36 -1.93 1.70 3.30
CA VAL A 36 -0.54 1.93 2.85
C VAL A 36 -0.10 3.38 3.15
N TRP A 37 -0.99 4.35 2.91
CA TRP A 37 -0.72 5.75 3.20
C TRP A 37 -0.55 6.05 4.70
N ASN A 38 -1.51 5.65 5.54
CA ASN A 38 -1.51 6.01 6.97
C ASN A 38 -0.64 5.09 7.83
N GLU A 39 -0.61 3.78 7.53
CA GLU A 39 0.12 2.80 8.34
C GLU A 39 1.56 2.60 7.87
N LEU A 40 1.78 2.41 6.56
CA LEU A 40 3.13 2.23 6.00
C LEU A 40 3.85 3.57 5.90
N GLY A 41 3.13 4.68 5.64
CA GLY A 41 3.74 5.96 5.28
C GLY A 41 4.39 5.93 3.89
N SER A 42 4.20 4.84 3.14
CA SER A 42 4.72 4.66 1.79
C SER A 42 3.78 5.30 0.79
N ARG A 43 4.36 6.10 -0.11
CA ARG A 43 3.67 6.69 -1.27
C ARG A 43 3.95 5.91 -2.55
N ASP A 44 4.54 4.72 -2.43
CA ASP A 44 4.84 3.86 -3.55
C ASP A 44 3.61 3.03 -3.96
N ILE A 45 3.17 3.22 -5.21
CA ILE A 45 2.12 2.41 -5.83
C ILE A 45 2.47 0.92 -5.87
N ARG A 46 3.77 0.58 -5.82
CA ARG A 46 4.26 -0.80 -5.81
C ARG A 46 3.87 -1.54 -4.53
N ASP A 47 3.92 -0.87 -3.37
CA ASP A 47 3.47 -1.45 -2.10
C ASP A 47 1.97 -1.71 -2.15
N VAL A 48 1.19 -0.79 -2.71
CA VAL A 48 -0.24 -0.97 -2.91
C VAL A 48 -0.53 -2.20 -3.78
N ILE A 49 0.12 -2.33 -4.93
CA ILE A 49 -0.07 -3.49 -5.84
C ILE A 49 0.34 -4.78 -5.14
N LYS A 50 1.43 -4.77 -4.36
CA LYS A 50 1.90 -5.93 -3.60
C LYS A 50 0.88 -6.34 -2.53
N VAL A 51 0.34 -5.39 -1.76
CA VAL A 51 -0.71 -5.65 -0.77
C VAL A 51 -1.95 -6.21 -1.46
N ALA A 52 -2.38 -5.59 -2.56
CA ALA A 52 -3.56 -6.03 -3.30
C ALA A 52 -3.44 -7.44 -3.91
N ARG A 53 -2.24 -7.82 -4.33
CA ARG A 53 -1.95 -9.18 -4.78
C ARG A 53 -1.95 -10.21 -3.68
N LEU A 54 -1.54 -9.80 -2.48
CA LEU A 54 -1.40 -10.70 -1.34
C LEU A 54 -2.66 -10.77 -0.48
N ALA A 55 -3.51 -9.76 -0.52
CA ALA A 55 -4.71 -9.65 0.29
C ALA A 55 -5.96 -9.76 -0.57
N GLY A 56 -6.69 -10.86 -0.43
CA GLY A 56 -8.02 -11.04 -1.03
C GLY A 56 -9.15 -10.49 -0.16
N SER A 57 -8.87 -10.22 1.12
CA SER A 57 -9.86 -9.76 2.11
C SER A 57 -9.38 -8.56 2.93
N SER A 58 -10.31 -7.82 3.51
CA SER A 58 -10.01 -6.64 4.35
C SER A 58 -9.15 -6.97 5.58
N GLU A 59 -9.31 -8.16 6.16
CA GLU A 59 -8.48 -8.66 7.26
C GLU A 59 -7.04 -8.91 6.82
N GLU A 60 -6.86 -9.54 5.64
CA GLU A 60 -5.54 -9.79 5.07
C GLU A 60 -4.83 -8.47 4.73
N VAL A 61 -5.56 -7.46 4.22
CA VAL A 61 -4.98 -6.13 3.98
C VAL A 61 -4.36 -5.58 5.25
N HIS A 62 -5.06 -5.70 6.39
CA HIS A 62 -4.54 -5.25 7.67
C HIS A 62 -3.28 -6.03 8.07
N PHE A 63 -3.31 -7.36 7.92
CA PHE A 63 -2.18 -8.22 8.27
C PHE A 63 -0.93 -7.93 7.41
N ILE A 64 -1.09 -7.85 6.08
CA ILE A 64 0.01 -7.61 5.13
C ILE A 64 0.61 -6.22 5.36
N VAL A 65 -0.21 -5.18 5.52
CA VAL A 65 0.28 -3.82 5.78
C VAL A 65 1.08 -3.77 7.08
N LYS A 66 0.58 -4.40 8.15
CA LYS A 66 1.27 -4.47 9.44
C LYS A 66 2.58 -5.27 9.34
N MET A 67 2.59 -6.35 8.55
CA MET A 67 3.77 -7.16 8.27
C MET A 67 4.83 -6.37 7.49
N LEU A 68 4.44 -5.67 6.43
CA LEU A 68 5.32 -4.83 5.60
C LEU A 68 5.95 -3.70 6.41
N LYS A 69 5.15 -3.00 7.24
CA LYS A 69 5.63 -1.98 8.18
C LYS A 69 6.70 -2.52 9.13
N ARG A 70 6.50 -3.75 9.63
CA ARG A 70 7.49 -4.44 10.47
C ARG A 70 8.75 -4.79 9.69
N GLN A 71 8.64 -5.20 8.42
CA GLN A 71 9.80 -5.51 7.57
C GLN A 71 10.63 -4.27 7.23
N GLU A 72 10.03 -3.09 7.01
CA GLU A 72 10.80 -1.85 6.87
C GLU A 72 11.62 -1.53 8.13
N SER A 73 11.05 -1.73 9.32
CA SER A 73 11.82 -1.61 10.58
C SER A 73 12.88 -2.70 10.78
N PHE A 74 12.73 -3.88 10.16
CA PHE A 74 13.71 -4.97 10.25
C PHE A 74 14.77 -4.94 9.13
N GLY A 75 14.55 -4.19 8.04
CA GLY A 75 15.53 -3.97 6.97
C GLY A 75 16.63 -2.97 7.35
N GLY A 76 16.47 -2.24 8.46
CA GLY A 76 17.44 -1.29 8.99
C GLY A 76 18.33 -1.86 10.09
N LYS A 77 19.07 -2.95 9.84
CA LYS A 77 20.22 -3.32 10.69
C LYS A 77 21.22 -4.26 10.00
N ASN A 78 21.82 -3.81 8.90
CA ASN A 78 23.07 -4.38 8.40
C ASN A 78 24.00 -3.25 7.98
N ASN A 79 24.65 -2.61 8.96
CA ASN A 79 26.00 -2.04 8.85
C ASN A 79 26.40 -1.39 10.17
N SER A 80 27.14 -2.14 10.99
CA SER A 80 28.20 -1.66 11.88
C SER A 80 29.08 -2.83 12.27
#